data_AF-I2NJ92-F1
#
_entry.id   AF-I2NJ92-F1
#
_cell.length_a   1.000
_cell.length_b   1.000
_cell.length_c   1.000
_cell.angle_alpha   90.00
_cell.angle_beta   90.00
_cell.angle_gamma   90.00
#
_symmetry.space_group_name_H-M   'P 1'
#
loop_
_entity.id
_entity.type
_entity.pdbx_description
1 polymer ?
#
loop_
_entity_poly.entity_id
_entity_poly.type
_entity_poly.pdbx_seq_one_letter_code
_entity_poly.pdbx_strand_id
1 'polypeptide(L)'
;MSKKIRSCAIYKDLIIESAEDYAVTIRCRDRKTRNMLREISEDLGFEYSDEWNTRYFGHRLINFINGIDTRKETTKLAEDKFPEGLINDTDTTGNISNEDWEWWCSLSYVMKCVLLWNLKDKFLEADRNLIPELDTENRDISISVDLNDRNTAISYYVGKYLTGQYDSERKYNQGTLTSLIIPQVYDVEDDFDKLSHIKQLSSLSLRDKGIMVQGYVTSMIASIPQLEELDLSGNDLFLYSLESLNDIKNLKKLYLEKVKIAFTEDYLSSDELNVVKELLPNCEIIA
;
A
#
# COMPACT_ATOMS: atom_id res chain seq x y z
N MET A 1 3.12 -8.73 -14.03
CA MET A 1 3.71 -9.44 -15.20
C MET A 1 3.51 -8.64 -16.48
N SER A 2 4.52 -8.53 -17.35
CA SER A 2 4.34 -7.89 -18.67
C SER A 2 3.47 -8.77 -19.56
N LYS A 3 2.37 -8.22 -20.08
CA LYS A 3 1.49 -8.92 -21.01
C LYS A 3 2.28 -9.27 -22.28
N LYS A 4 2.15 -10.51 -22.77
CA LYS A 4 2.78 -10.91 -24.05
C LYS A 4 2.13 -10.15 -25.21
N ILE A 5 2.97 -9.45 -25.97
CA ILE A 5 2.55 -8.65 -27.12
C ILE A 5 2.34 -9.59 -28.30
N ARG A 6 1.11 -9.62 -28.83
CA ARG A 6 0.72 -10.37 -30.03
C ARG A 6 1.16 -9.66 -31.31
N SER A 7 1.01 -8.34 -31.37
CA SER A 7 1.43 -7.53 -32.52
C SER A 7 1.73 -6.10 -32.12
N CYS A 8 2.73 -5.48 -32.77
CA CYS A 8 3.11 -4.09 -32.55
C CYS A 8 3.17 -3.34 -33.89
N ALA A 9 2.67 -2.10 -33.92
CA ALA A 9 2.77 -1.18 -35.03
C ALA A 9 3.28 0.18 -34.55
N ILE A 10 4.01 0.88 -35.42
CA ILE A 10 4.48 2.24 -35.15
C ILE A 10 3.85 3.15 -36.19
N TYR A 11 3.14 4.17 -35.74
CA TYR A 11 2.56 5.19 -36.61
C TYR A 11 2.93 6.57 -36.08
N LYS A 12 3.76 7.29 -36.84
CA LYS A 12 4.40 8.55 -36.39
C LYS A 12 5.15 8.31 -35.07
N ASP A 13 4.76 9.03 -34.02
CA ASP A 13 5.29 8.96 -32.66
C ASP A 13 4.51 8.00 -31.77
N LEU A 14 3.57 7.22 -32.30
CA LEU A 14 2.78 6.27 -31.53
C LEU A 14 3.31 4.85 -31.71
N ILE A 15 3.44 4.14 -30.59
CA ILE A 15 3.61 2.69 -30.48
C ILE A 15 2.24 2.12 -30.15
N ILE A 16 1.73 1.26 -31.02
CA ILE A 16 0.44 0.59 -30.88
C ILE A 16 0.72 -0.89 -30.68
N GLU A 17 0.41 -1.42 -29.50
CA GLU A 17 0.63 -2.82 -29.13
C GLU A 17 -0.71 -3.49 -28.87
N SER A 18 -0.93 -4.65 -29.49
CA SER A 18 -2.01 -5.56 -29.14
C SER A 18 -1.43 -6.73 -28.37
N ALA A 19 -1.98 -7.02 -27.19
CA ALA A 19 -1.66 -8.17 -26.37
C ALA A 19 -2.46 -9.42 -26.81
N GLU A 20 -2.06 -10.60 -26.34
CA GLU A 20 -2.75 -11.87 -26.64
C GLU A 20 -4.20 -11.91 -26.13
N ASP A 21 -4.51 -11.16 -25.07
CA ASP A 21 -5.86 -10.95 -24.53
C ASP A 21 -6.67 -9.90 -25.31
N TYR A 22 -6.19 -9.48 -26.48
CA TYR A 22 -6.76 -8.44 -27.33
C TYR A 22 -6.74 -7.02 -26.74
N ALA A 23 -6.11 -6.79 -25.59
CA ALA A 23 -5.92 -5.44 -25.08
C ALA A 23 -5.01 -4.63 -26.03
N VAL A 24 -5.43 -3.40 -26.37
CA VAL A 24 -4.64 -2.49 -27.20
C VAL A 24 -4.07 -1.38 -26.34
N THR A 25 -2.75 -1.23 -26.36
CA THR A 25 -2.03 -0.16 -25.67
C THR A 25 -1.44 0.78 -26.72
N ILE A 26 -1.70 2.08 -26.59
CA ILE A 26 -1.10 3.11 -27.43
C ILE A 26 -0.19 3.96 -26.54
N ARG A 27 1.10 4.07 -26.88
CA ARG A 27 2.11 4.81 -26.11
C ARG A 27 2.91 5.72 -27.03
N CYS A 28 3.25 6.92 -26.59
CA CYS A 28 4.12 7.82 -27.36
C CYS A 28 5.59 7.38 -27.25
N ARG A 29 6.28 7.31 -28.38
CA ARG A 29 7.73 7.09 -28.48
C ARG A 29 8.47 8.41 -28.27
N ASP A 30 9.49 8.38 -27.42
CA ASP A 30 10.52 9.42 -27.28
C ASP A 30 10.04 10.86 -26.98
N ARG A 31 8.80 11.02 -26.47
CA ARG A 31 8.31 12.31 -25.97
C ARG A 31 8.44 12.38 -24.46
N LYS A 32 9.10 13.43 -23.98
CA LYS A 32 9.15 13.75 -22.54
C LYS A 32 7.73 14.04 -22.07
N THR A 33 7.26 13.33 -21.04
CA THR A 33 5.93 13.48 -20.43
C THR A 33 5.55 14.94 -20.21
N ARG A 34 6.50 15.76 -19.76
CA ARG A 34 6.31 17.19 -19.52
C ARG A 34 5.89 17.97 -20.78
N ASN A 35 6.44 17.65 -21.95
CA ASN A 35 6.11 18.35 -23.19
C ASN A 35 4.69 18.01 -23.65
N MET A 36 4.30 16.73 -23.54
CA MET A 36 2.93 16.31 -23.86
C MET A 36 1.91 17.00 -22.94
N LEU A 37 2.22 17.14 -21.65
CA LEU A 37 1.37 17.89 -20.72
C LEU A 37 1.20 19.35 -21.14
N ARG A 38 2.28 20.01 -21.61
CA ARG A 38 2.21 21.40 -22.12
C ARG A 38 1.34 21.53 -23.36
N GLU A 39 1.55 20.64 -24.34
CA GLU A 39 0.75 20.61 -25.58
C GLU A 39 -0.75 20.47 -25.28
N ILE A 40 -1.12 19.50 -24.43
CA ILE A 40 -2.51 19.29 -24.01
C ILE A 40 -3.04 20.52 -23.25
N SER A 41 -2.20 21.17 -22.43
CA SER A 41 -2.61 22.34 -21.66
C SER A 41 -2.86 23.55 -22.57
N GLU A 42 -2.02 23.76 -23.57
CA GLU A 42 -2.17 24.83 -24.57
C GLU A 42 -3.44 24.63 -25.41
N ASP A 43 -3.71 23.40 -25.85
CA ASP A 43 -4.92 23.03 -26.59
C ASP A 43 -6.20 23.25 -25.76
N LEU A 44 -6.13 23.00 -24.45
CA LEU A 44 -7.26 23.15 -23.52
C LEU A 44 -7.39 24.56 -22.93
N GLY A 45 -6.44 25.46 -23.17
CA GLY A 45 -6.38 26.77 -22.52
C GLY A 45 -6.12 26.70 -21.01
N PHE A 46 -5.47 25.65 -20.53
CA PHE A 46 -5.11 25.47 -19.12
C PHE A 46 -3.77 26.15 -18.82
N GLU A 47 -3.79 27.16 -17.93
CA GLU A 47 -2.57 27.85 -17.51
C GLU A 47 -1.71 26.95 -16.60
N TYR A 48 -0.40 26.92 -16.88
CA TYR A 48 0.58 26.14 -16.14
C TYR A 48 1.82 26.96 -15.80
N SER A 49 2.54 26.57 -14.73
CA SER A 49 3.81 27.19 -14.33
C SER A 49 5.01 26.31 -14.68
N ASP A 50 6.09 26.93 -15.14
CA ASP A 50 7.36 26.25 -15.40
C ASP A 50 8.03 25.68 -14.15
N GLU A 51 7.63 26.11 -12.95
CA GLU A 51 8.13 25.61 -11.68
C GLU A 51 7.47 24.30 -11.24
N TRP A 52 6.32 23.93 -11.84
CA TRP A 52 5.61 22.71 -11.46
C TRP A 52 6.42 21.48 -11.86
N ASN A 53 6.53 20.46 -10.99
CA ASN A 53 7.09 19.17 -11.40
C ASN A 53 6.08 18.40 -12.30
N THR A 54 6.56 17.43 -13.08
CA THR A 54 5.74 16.72 -14.08
C THR A 54 4.54 15.98 -13.47
N ARG A 55 4.68 15.44 -12.25
CA ARG A 55 3.60 14.72 -11.55
C ARG A 55 2.49 15.68 -11.10
N TYR A 56 2.89 16.79 -10.47
CA TYR A 56 1.97 17.84 -10.03
C TYR A 56 1.24 18.50 -11.20
N PHE A 57 1.97 18.80 -12.28
CA PHE A 57 1.38 19.32 -13.51
C PHE A 57 0.35 18.35 -14.10
N GLY A 58 0.69 17.06 -14.23
CA GLY A 58 -0.24 16.05 -14.72
C GLY A 58 -1.51 15.95 -13.89
N HIS A 59 -1.38 15.94 -12.56
CA HIS A 59 -2.53 15.90 -11.65
C HIS A 59 -3.45 17.12 -11.80
N ARG A 60 -2.89 18.34 -11.85
CA ARG A 60 -3.67 19.58 -12.02
C ARG A 60 -4.41 19.61 -13.36
N LEU A 61 -3.77 19.15 -14.43
CA LEU A 61 -4.38 19.07 -15.76
C LEU A 61 -5.52 18.04 -15.81
N ILE A 62 -5.35 16.87 -15.17
CA ILE A 62 -6.42 15.86 -15.06
C ILE A 62 -7.63 16.43 -14.31
N ASN A 63 -7.39 17.14 -13.21
CA ASN A 63 -8.46 17.77 -12.43
C ASN A 63 -9.20 18.83 -13.25
N PHE A 64 -8.47 19.63 -14.03
CA PHE A 64 -9.06 20.59 -14.95
C PHE A 64 -9.93 19.92 -16.03
N ILE A 65 -9.43 18.87 -16.68
CA ILE A 65 -10.18 18.11 -17.71
C ILE A 65 -11.46 17.50 -17.12
N ASN A 66 -11.40 17.02 -15.88
CA ASN A 66 -12.54 16.41 -15.20
C ASN A 66 -13.49 17.44 -14.57
N GLY A 67 -13.24 18.74 -14.71
CA GLY A 67 -14.09 19.80 -14.16
C GLY A 67 -14.07 19.90 -12.63
N ILE A 68 -13.01 19.42 -11.98
CA ILE A 68 -12.81 19.49 -10.53
C ILE A 68 -12.33 20.92 -10.19
N ASP A 69 -13.17 21.69 -9.48
CA ASP A 69 -12.92 23.12 -9.21
C ASP A 69 -11.81 23.35 -8.16
N THR A 70 -10.59 23.63 -8.64
CA THR A 70 -9.44 23.95 -7.78
C THR A 70 -9.33 25.43 -7.34
N ARG A 71 -10.32 26.29 -7.65
CA ARG A 71 -10.24 27.75 -7.37
C ARG A 71 -10.32 28.13 -5.89
N LYS A 72 -10.65 27.21 -4.97
CA LYS A 72 -10.59 27.48 -3.53
C LYS A 72 -9.18 27.40 -2.93
N GLU A 73 -8.24 26.74 -3.61
CA GLU A 73 -6.87 26.53 -3.08
C GLU A 73 -5.88 27.62 -3.49
N THR A 74 -6.06 28.29 -4.63
CA THR A 74 -5.05 29.20 -5.19
C THR A 74 -5.00 30.60 -4.55
N THR A 75 -6.03 31.04 -3.83
CA THR A 75 -6.04 32.38 -3.22
C THR A 75 -5.34 32.45 -1.85
N LYS A 76 -5.07 31.31 -1.19
CA LYS A 76 -4.36 31.26 0.10
C LYS A 76 -2.83 31.13 -0.02
N LEU A 77 -2.30 30.81 -1.20
CA LEU A 77 -0.89 30.44 -1.39
C LEU A 77 0.05 31.60 -1.76
N ALA A 78 -0.45 32.82 -1.95
CA ALA A 78 0.36 33.93 -2.49
C ALA A 78 0.80 35.00 -1.46
N GLU A 79 0.29 35.04 -0.23
CA GLU A 79 0.51 36.22 0.64
C GLU A 79 1.34 36.03 1.90
N ASP A 80 1.59 34.83 2.43
CA ASP A 80 2.39 34.70 3.65
C ASP A 80 3.76 34.07 3.43
N LYS A 81 4.78 34.95 3.39
CA LYS A 81 6.15 34.62 3.76
C LYS A 81 6.13 33.84 5.08
N PHE A 82 6.56 32.59 5.04
CA PHE A 82 6.75 31.70 6.18
C PHE A 82 7.24 32.44 7.43
N PRO A 83 6.44 32.46 8.52
CA PRO A 83 6.96 32.39 9.86
C PRO A 83 7.00 30.92 10.26
N GLU A 84 8.18 30.48 10.68
CA GLU A 84 8.37 29.19 11.34
C GLU A 84 7.36 29.03 12.49
N GLY A 85 6.59 27.94 12.44
CA GLY A 85 5.70 27.51 13.51
C GLY A 85 4.24 27.89 13.30
N LEU A 86 3.50 27.06 12.58
CA LEU A 86 2.08 26.76 12.81
C LEU A 86 1.63 25.65 11.85
N ILE A 87 1.43 24.46 12.42
CA ILE A 87 0.63 23.39 11.83
C ILE A 87 -0.79 23.96 11.69
N ASN A 88 -1.12 24.48 10.50
CA ASN A 88 -2.46 24.96 10.18
C ASN A 88 -3.20 23.88 9.39
N ASP A 89 -3.53 22.83 10.11
CA ASP A 89 -4.48 21.78 9.73
C ASP A 89 -5.90 22.36 9.79
N THR A 90 -6.26 23.13 8.76
CA THR A 90 -7.61 23.69 8.61
C THR A 90 -8.04 23.68 7.14
N ASP A 91 -8.23 22.47 6.62
CA ASP A 91 -9.34 22.21 5.71
C ASP A 91 -10.23 21.12 6.35
N THR A 92 -11.28 21.59 7.01
CA THR A 92 -12.26 20.81 7.74
C THR A 92 -13.09 19.96 6.78
N THR A 93 -12.66 18.73 6.48
CA THR A 93 -13.52 17.62 6.03
C THR A 93 -12.99 16.20 6.33
N GLY A 94 -11.70 16.00 6.63
CA GLY A 94 -11.15 14.64 6.76
C GLY A 94 -10.93 14.19 8.20
N ASN A 95 -11.47 13.03 8.58
CA ASN A 95 -11.11 12.31 9.82
C ASN A 95 -9.63 11.86 9.88
N ILE A 96 -8.80 12.27 8.92
CA ILE A 96 -7.47 11.73 8.64
C ILE A 96 -6.63 12.80 7.95
N SER A 97 -5.32 12.86 8.28
CA SER A 97 -4.39 13.84 7.71
C SER A 97 -4.16 13.63 6.21
N ASN A 98 -3.61 14.64 5.52
CA ASN A 98 -3.24 14.49 4.11
C ASN A 98 -2.14 13.44 3.92
N GLU A 99 -1.14 13.41 4.80
CA GLU A 99 -0.05 12.44 4.76
C GLU A 99 -0.58 11.00 4.88
N ASP A 100 -1.46 10.76 5.85
CA ASP A 100 -2.08 9.45 6.06
C ASP A 100 -3.00 9.05 4.89
N TRP A 101 -3.68 10.03 4.28
CA TRP A 101 -4.50 9.78 3.10
C TRP A 101 -3.67 9.48 1.84
N GLU A 102 -2.54 10.18 1.66
CA GLU A 102 -1.58 9.91 0.59
C GLU A 102 -0.93 8.54 0.77
N TRP A 103 -0.59 8.16 2.00
CA TRP A 103 -0.15 6.82 2.35
C TRP A 103 -1.20 5.79 1.92
N TRP A 104 -2.46 5.96 2.33
CA TRP A 104 -3.55 5.09 1.93
C TRP A 104 -3.64 4.97 0.42
N CYS A 105 -3.68 6.09 -0.31
CA CYS A 105 -3.74 6.12 -1.76
C CYS A 105 -2.58 5.38 -2.43
N SER A 106 -1.39 5.40 -1.82
CA SER A 106 -0.17 4.77 -2.32
C SER A 106 -0.14 3.23 -2.21
N LEU A 107 -1.02 2.64 -1.39
CA LEU A 107 -1.15 1.18 -1.26
C LEU A 107 -1.76 0.60 -2.54
N SER A 108 -1.35 -0.63 -2.87
CA SER A 108 -2.01 -1.45 -3.89
C SER A 108 -3.48 -1.66 -3.54
N TYR A 109 -4.27 -1.98 -4.58
CA TYR A 109 -5.67 -2.32 -4.40
C TYR A 109 -5.85 -3.52 -3.44
N VAL A 110 -5.03 -4.55 -3.59
CA VAL A 110 -5.06 -5.75 -2.75
C VAL A 110 -4.79 -5.38 -1.29
N MET A 111 -3.74 -4.62 -1.01
CA MET A 111 -3.41 -4.24 0.37
C MET A 111 -4.52 -3.40 1.02
N LYS A 112 -5.14 -2.48 0.28
CA LYS A 112 -6.31 -1.74 0.79
C LYS A 112 -7.45 -2.68 1.16
N CYS A 113 -7.76 -3.64 0.29
CA CYS A 113 -8.79 -4.64 0.58
C CYS A 113 -8.41 -5.51 1.78
N VAL A 114 -7.15 -5.94 1.91
CA VAL A 114 -6.68 -6.73 3.07
C VAL A 114 -6.84 -5.96 4.38
N LEU A 115 -6.48 -4.67 4.40
CA LEU A 115 -6.68 -3.82 5.57
C LEU A 115 -8.16 -3.71 5.94
N LEU A 116 -9.05 -3.46 4.96
CA LEU A 116 -10.50 -3.40 5.19
C LEU A 116 -11.09 -4.74 5.62
N TRP A 117 -10.60 -5.87 5.09
CA TRP A 117 -11.03 -7.21 5.50
C TRP A 117 -10.76 -7.50 6.98
N ASN A 118 -9.66 -6.97 7.52
CA ASN A 118 -9.35 -7.05 8.95
C ASN A 118 -10.24 -6.14 9.82
N LEU A 119 -10.96 -5.21 9.18
CA LEU A 119 -11.94 -4.33 9.82
C LEU A 119 -13.39 -4.74 9.55
N LYS A 120 -13.66 -5.87 8.88
CA LYS A 120 -15.02 -6.28 8.43
C LYS A 120 -16.09 -6.24 9.52
N ASP A 121 -15.74 -6.59 10.75
CA ASP A 121 -16.65 -6.61 11.90
C ASP A 121 -16.80 -5.24 12.59
N LYS A 122 -16.07 -4.22 12.11
CA LYS A 122 -16.08 -2.85 12.64
C LYS A 122 -16.93 -1.90 11.81
N PHE A 123 -17.27 -2.26 10.57
CA PHE A 123 -18.10 -1.42 9.72
C PHE A 123 -19.52 -1.29 10.29
N LEU A 124 -20.04 -0.07 10.22
CA LEU A 124 -21.44 0.21 10.51
C LEU A 124 -22.33 -0.41 9.42
N GLU A 125 -23.60 -0.62 9.75
CA GLU A 125 -24.57 -1.20 8.80
C GLU A 125 -24.66 -0.40 7.49
N ALA A 126 -24.58 0.93 7.58
CA ALA A 126 -24.61 1.83 6.43
C ALA A 126 -23.37 1.72 5.51
N ASP A 127 -22.25 1.21 6.03
CA ASP A 127 -20.96 1.16 5.34
C ASP A 127 -20.56 -0.28 4.96
N ARG A 128 -21.51 -1.21 4.92
CA ARG A 128 -21.23 -2.62 4.58
C ARG A 128 -20.67 -2.82 3.17
N ASN A 129 -20.87 -1.85 2.28
CA ASN A 129 -20.23 -1.83 0.95
C ASN A 129 -18.70 -1.67 1.02
N LEU A 130 -18.14 -1.33 2.19
CA LEU A 130 -16.70 -1.31 2.46
C LEU A 130 -16.12 -2.65 2.90
N ILE A 131 -16.95 -3.69 3.06
CA ILE A 131 -16.48 -5.05 3.34
C ILE A 131 -16.05 -5.68 2.01
N PRO A 132 -14.76 -6.02 1.85
CA PRO A 132 -14.30 -6.71 0.65
C PRO A 132 -14.83 -8.14 0.61
N GLU A 133 -15.04 -8.65 -0.60
CA GLU A 133 -15.39 -10.04 -0.87
C GLU A 133 -14.12 -10.84 -1.13
N LEU A 134 -13.92 -11.91 -0.35
CA LEU A 134 -12.80 -12.83 -0.50
C LEU A 134 -13.22 -14.04 -1.34
N ASP A 135 -12.58 -14.22 -2.49
CA ASP A 135 -12.68 -15.42 -3.29
C ASP A 135 -11.52 -16.36 -2.94
N THR A 136 -11.79 -17.34 -2.08
CA THR A 136 -10.77 -18.29 -1.62
C THR A 136 -10.35 -19.28 -2.70
N GLU A 137 -11.19 -19.54 -3.70
CA GLU A 137 -10.88 -20.49 -4.78
C GLU A 137 -9.87 -19.86 -5.74
N ASN A 138 -10.11 -18.61 -6.12
CA ASN A 138 -9.23 -17.85 -7.02
C ASN A 138 -8.13 -17.07 -6.28
N ARG A 139 -8.16 -17.07 -4.95
CA ARG A 139 -7.26 -16.30 -4.07
C ARG A 139 -7.25 -14.81 -4.44
N ASP A 140 -8.44 -14.27 -4.61
CA ASP A 140 -8.67 -12.88 -4.97
C ASP A 140 -9.48 -12.18 -3.89
N ILE A 141 -9.36 -10.86 -3.84
CA ILE A 141 -10.12 -10.02 -2.94
C ILE A 141 -10.54 -8.75 -3.68
N SER A 142 -11.84 -8.46 -3.63
CA SER A 142 -12.39 -7.36 -4.40
C SER A 142 -13.46 -6.59 -3.64
N ILE A 143 -13.72 -5.39 -4.11
CA ILE A 143 -14.71 -4.47 -3.60
C ILE A 143 -15.15 -3.53 -4.71
N SER A 144 -16.45 -3.20 -4.74
CA SER A 144 -17.06 -2.38 -5.79
C SER A 144 -16.96 -0.87 -5.56
N VAL A 145 -16.39 -0.45 -4.43
CA VAL A 145 -16.29 0.96 -4.03
C VAL A 145 -14.94 1.53 -4.48
N ASP A 146 -14.94 2.80 -4.93
CA ASP A 146 -13.68 3.51 -5.17
C ASP A 146 -12.95 3.76 -3.85
N LEU A 147 -11.87 3.02 -3.65
CA LEU A 147 -11.07 3.10 -2.43
C LEU A 147 -10.27 4.40 -2.31
N ASN A 148 -10.21 5.23 -3.36
CA ASN A 148 -9.50 6.51 -3.37
C ASN A 148 -10.44 7.72 -3.29
N ASP A 149 -11.74 7.51 -3.08
CA ASP A 149 -12.66 8.61 -2.80
C ASP A 149 -12.65 8.95 -1.30
N ARG A 150 -11.94 10.03 -0.97
CA ARG A 150 -11.79 10.54 0.41
C ARG A 150 -13.12 10.94 1.04
N ASN A 151 -14.12 11.31 0.24
CA ASN A 151 -15.42 11.80 0.71
C ASN A 151 -16.34 10.67 1.18
N THR A 152 -15.97 9.41 0.96
CA THR A 152 -16.68 8.25 1.49
C THR A 152 -16.31 7.98 2.95
N ALA A 153 -17.01 7.03 3.58
CA ALA A 153 -16.70 6.58 4.93
C ALA A 153 -15.30 5.96 5.06
N ILE A 154 -14.58 5.67 3.97
CA ILE A 154 -13.23 5.08 4.01
C ILE A 154 -12.27 5.93 4.84
N SER A 155 -12.27 7.25 4.65
CA SER A 155 -11.37 8.15 5.39
C SER A 155 -11.57 8.07 6.91
N TYR A 156 -12.80 7.83 7.36
CA TYR A 156 -13.12 7.56 8.76
C TYR A 156 -12.49 6.25 9.25
N TYR A 157 -12.64 5.14 8.52
CA TYR A 157 -12.11 3.85 8.95
C TYR A 157 -10.58 3.82 8.91
N VAL A 158 -9.95 4.45 7.92
CA VAL A 158 -8.49 4.56 7.85
C VAL A 158 -7.97 5.37 9.04
N GLY A 159 -8.53 6.55 9.32
CA GLY A 159 -8.12 7.37 10.46
C GLY A 159 -8.36 6.66 11.79
N LYS A 160 -9.58 6.16 12.01
CA LYS A 160 -9.96 5.55 13.29
C LYS A 160 -9.22 4.26 13.61
N TYR A 161 -8.96 3.40 12.63
CA TYR A 161 -8.43 2.06 12.88
C TYR A 161 -6.96 1.90 12.46
N LEU A 162 -6.47 2.63 11.47
CA LEU A 162 -5.15 2.39 10.88
C LEU A 162 -4.12 3.46 11.31
N THR A 163 -4.35 4.74 11.00
CA THR A 163 -3.32 5.78 11.15
C THR A 163 -3.48 6.64 12.41
N GLY A 164 -4.68 6.66 12.97
CA GLY A 164 -5.08 7.60 14.01
C GLY A 164 -5.76 8.85 13.45
N GLN A 165 -6.46 9.56 14.33
CA GLN A 165 -7.23 10.75 14.00
C GLN A 165 -7.26 11.74 15.17
N TYR A 166 -7.39 13.02 14.84
CA TYR A 166 -7.65 14.06 15.84
C TYR A 166 -9.15 14.17 16.09
N ASP A 167 -9.54 14.22 17.37
CA ASP A 167 -10.94 14.50 17.73
C ASP A 167 -11.25 16.01 17.66
N SER A 168 -12.49 16.37 18.01
CA SER A 168 -12.95 17.76 18.04
C SER A 168 -12.17 18.65 19.02
N GLU A 169 -11.46 18.07 19.97
CA GLU A 169 -10.61 18.76 20.94
C GLU A 169 -9.14 18.83 20.49
N ARG A 170 -8.85 18.39 19.25
CA ARG A 170 -7.51 18.27 18.68
C ARG A 170 -6.59 17.33 19.46
N LYS A 171 -7.17 16.35 20.17
CA LYS A 171 -6.39 15.29 20.78
C LYS A 171 -6.20 14.18 19.76
N TYR A 172 -4.94 13.77 19.58
CA TYR A 172 -4.62 12.63 18.75
C TYR A 172 -5.08 11.33 19.42
N ASN A 173 -5.85 10.55 18.67
CA ASN A 173 -6.27 9.21 19.03
C ASN A 173 -5.61 8.23 18.06
N GLN A 174 -4.75 7.36 18.59
CA GLN A 174 -4.06 6.35 17.78
C GLN A 174 -5.06 5.36 17.17
N GLY A 175 -4.73 4.84 15.98
CA GLY A 175 -5.47 3.74 15.37
C GLY A 175 -5.49 2.50 16.26
N THR A 176 -6.48 1.64 16.08
CA THR A 176 -6.68 0.46 16.97
C THR A 176 -6.32 -0.88 16.33
N LEU A 177 -5.95 -0.94 15.04
CA LEU A 177 -5.54 -2.17 14.38
C LEU A 177 -4.11 -2.55 14.81
N THR A 178 -3.99 -3.50 15.74
CA THR A 178 -2.69 -3.97 16.26
C THR A 178 -2.21 -5.27 15.63
N SER A 179 -3.11 -6.05 15.02
CA SER A 179 -2.80 -7.32 14.37
C SER A 179 -3.39 -7.35 12.97
N LEU A 180 -2.55 -7.71 12.00
CA LEU A 180 -2.92 -7.85 10.60
C LEU A 180 -2.80 -9.32 10.18
N ILE A 181 -3.93 -9.91 9.80
CA ILE A 181 -3.97 -11.24 9.20
C ILE A 181 -4.13 -11.05 7.70
N ILE A 182 -3.14 -11.49 6.93
CA ILE A 182 -3.27 -11.51 5.47
C ILE A 182 -4.22 -12.68 5.12
N PRO A 183 -5.33 -12.48 4.37
CA PRO A 183 -6.18 -13.57 3.88
C PRO A 183 -5.49 -14.34 2.74
N GLN A 184 -6.08 -15.45 2.28
CA GLN A 184 -5.54 -16.22 1.15
C GLN A 184 -5.68 -15.47 -0.17
N VAL A 185 -4.76 -14.53 -0.44
CA VAL A 185 -4.77 -13.66 -1.63
C VAL A 185 -3.38 -13.58 -2.25
N TYR A 186 -3.32 -13.31 -3.56
CA TYR A 186 -2.07 -13.02 -4.28
C TYR A 186 -1.68 -11.54 -4.21
N ASP A 187 -0.44 -11.22 -4.62
CA ASP A 187 0.05 -9.87 -4.91
C ASP A 187 -0.08 -8.87 -3.74
N VAL A 188 0.29 -9.30 -2.53
CA VAL A 188 0.15 -8.49 -1.30
C VAL A 188 1.49 -8.04 -0.72
N GLU A 189 2.57 -8.70 -1.11
CA GLU A 189 3.91 -8.53 -0.54
C GLU A 189 4.53 -7.18 -0.89
N ASP A 190 4.16 -6.60 -2.04
CA ASP A 190 4.71 -5.35 -2.59
C ASP A 190 4.50 -4.11 -1.70
N ASP A 191 3.64 -4.20 -0.68
CA ASP A 191 3.32 -3.10 0.24
C ASP A 191 3.70 -3.37 1.70
N PHE A 192 4.40 -4.47 2.02
CA PHE A 192 4.71 -4.79 3.42
C PHE A 192 5.54 -3.70 4.12
N ASP A 193 6.48 -3.07 3.42
CA ASP A 193 7.28 -1.96 3.96
C ASP A 193 6.40 -0.74 4.34
N LYS A 194 5.31 -0.51 3.60
CA LYS A 194 4.36 0.58 3.86
C LYS A 194 3.52 0.35 5.12
N LEU A 195 3.44 -0.86 5.66
CA LEU A 195 2.75 -1.15 6.92
C LEU A 195 3.42 -0.49 8.13
N SER A 196 4.68 -0.05 7.99
CA SER A 196 5.40 0.76 8.97
C SER A 196 4.69 2.09 9.32
N HIS A 197 3.76 2.55 8.48
CA HIS A 197 2.90 3.71 8.74
C HIS A 197 1.88 3.47 9.86
N ILE A 198 1.44 2.22 10.05
CA ILE A 198 0.49 1.81 11.09
C ILE A 198 1.27 1.62 12.41
N LYS A 199 1.42 2.69 13.18
CA LYS A 199 2.37 2.76 14.31
C LYS A 199 2.10 1.78 15.45
N GLN A 200 0.85 1.35 15.60
CA GLN A 200 0.43 0.37 16.60
C GLN A 200 0.46 -1.09 16.12
N LEU A 201 0.82 -1.36 14.85
CA LEU A 201 0.83 -2.71 14.31
C LEU A 201 1.94 -3.53 14.97
N SER A 202 1.58 -4.45 15.85
CA SER A 202 2.52 -5.30 16.59
C SER A 202 2.53 -6.74 16.10
N SER A 203 1.55 -7.17 15.30
CA SER A 203 1.42 -8.55 14.84
C SER A 203 1.08 -8.63 13.35
N LEU A 204 1.81 -9.47 12.62
CA LEU A 204 1.59 -9.76 11.21
C LEU A 204 1.54 -11.27 10.99
N SER A 205 0.47 -11.78 10.38
CA SER A 205 0.34 -13.19 10.05
C SER A 205 0.25 -13.42 8.54
N LEU A 206 1.21 -14.18 8.02
CA LEU A 206 1.28 -14.73 6.68
C LEU A 206 0.94 -16.23 6.68
N ARG A 207 0.22 -16.71 7.70
CA ARG A 207 -0.04 -18.14 7.87
C ARG A 207 -0.71 -18.77 6.65
N ASP A 208 -0.22 -19.96 6.32
CA ASP A 208 -0.73 -20.90 5.31
C ASP A 208 -0.86 -20.30 3.90
N LYS A 209 -0.16 -19.22 3.56
CA LYS A 209 -0.32 -18.53 2.27
C LYS A 209 0.13 -19.37 1.07
N GLY A 210 0.97 -20.38 1.33
CA GLY A 210 1.65 -21.12 0.27
C GLY A 210 2.56 -20.21 -0.55
N ILE A 211 3.12 -19.17 0.09
CA ILE A 211 4.12 -18.30 -0.52
C ILE A 211 5.51 -18.87 -0.25
N MET A 212 6.44 -18.46 -1.11
CA MET A 212 7.85 -18.73 -0.93
C MET A 212 8.51 -17.50 -0.29
N VAL A 213 8.76 -17.59 1.02
CA VAL A 213 9.34 -16.51 1.82
C VAL A 213 10.82 -16.36 1.46
N GLN A 214 11.07 -15.40 0.58
CA GLN A 214 12.39 -15.00 0.10
C GLN A 214 12.94 -13.80 0.87
N GLY A 215 14.24 -13.53 0.73
CA GLY A 215 14.91 -12.42 1.41
C GLY A 215 14.28 -11.04 1.17
N TYR A 216 13.67 -10.81 -0.01
CA TYR A 216 12.98 -9.54 -0.27
C TYR A 216 11.72 -9.38 0.60
N VAL A 217 10.96 -10.45 0.81
CA VAL A 217 9.73 -10.44 1.63
C VAL A 217 10.08 -10.11 3.07
N THR A 218 11.05 -10.83 3.64
CA THR A 218 11.52 -10.60 5.01
C THR A 218 12.18 -9.24 5.19
N SER A 219 12.85 -8.70 4.16
CA SER A 219 13.40 -7.34 4.20
C SER A 219 12.33 -6.24 4.21
N MET A 220 11.22 -6.43 3.50
CA MET A 220 10.08 -5.51 3.57
C MET A 220 9.42 -5.58 4.94
N ILE A 221 9.25 -6.78 5.50
CA ILE A 221 8.73 -6.96 6.87
C ILE A 221 9.67 -6.33 7.91
N ALA A 222 10.98 -6.44 7.72
CA ALA A 222 11.99 -5.82 8.57
C ALA A 222 11.89 -4.29 8.62
N SER A 223 11.24 -3.67 7.63
CA SER A 223 10.97 -2.23 7.60
C SER A 223 9.81 -1.81 8.53
N ILE A 224 9.19 -2.75 9.26
CA ILE A 224 8.13 -2.51 10.25
C ILE A 224 8.74 -2.61 11.67
N PRO A 225 9.45 -1.58 12.16
CA PRO A 225 10.26 -1.68 13.39
C PRO A 225 9.44 -1.90 14.67
N GLN A 226 8.14 -1.61 14.65
CA GLN A 226 7.21 -1.82 15.77
C GLN A 226 6.70 -3.26 15.91
N LEU A 227 7.03 -4.15 14.97
CA LEU A 227 6.50 -5.51 14.96
C LEU A 227 7.06 -6.33 16.14
N GLU A 228 6.17 -7.02 16.85
CA GLU A 228 6.49 -7.88 17.99
C GLU A 228 6.25 -9.36 17.69
N GLU A 229 5.28 -9.68 16.84
CA GLU A 229 4.94 -11.05 16.48
C GLU A 229 4.86 -11.20 14.95
N LEU A 230 5.56 -12.18 14.40
CA LEU A 230 5.50 -12.55 12.99
C LEU A 230 5.15 -14.03 12.86
N ASP A 231 4.12 -14.33 12.08
CA ASP A 231 3.71 -15.71 11.81
C ASP A 231 3.94 -16.06 10.33
N LEU A 232 4.91 -16.94 10.09
CA LEU A 232 5.25 -17.47 8.77
C LEU A 232 4.83 -18.93 8.60
N SER A 233 4.05 -19.47 9.54
CA SER A 233 3.67 -20.89 9.59
C SER A 233 2.99 -21.34 8.30
N GLY A 234 3.23 -22.59 7.88
CA GLY A 234 2.59 -23.19 6.71
C GLY A 234 3.00 -22.59 5.36
N ASN A 235 4.18 -21.96 5.28
CA ASN A 235 4.77 -21.48 4.04
C ASN A 235 6.06 -22.21 3.69
N ASP A 236 6.56 -21.95 2.48
CA ASP A 236 7.89 -22.38 2.05
C ASP A 236 8.90 -21.28 2.39
N LEU A 237 10.01 -21.62 3.03
CA LEU A 237 10.97 -20.66 3.56
C LEU A 237 12.38 -20.94 3.07
N PHE A 238 13.07 -19.89 2.65
CA PHE A 238 14.53 -19.92 2.57
C PHE A 238 15.12 -19.50 3.92
N LEU A 239 15.87 -20.37 4.60
CA LEU A 239 16.40 -20.06 5.94
C LEU A 239 17.23 -18.77 5.97
N TYR A 240 18.05 -18.52 4.94
CA TYR A 240 18.85 -17.30 4.83
C TYR A 240 18.00 -16.02 4.76
N SER A 241 16.72 -16.10 4.38
CA SER A 241 15.85 -14.92 4.33
C SER A 241 15.61 -14.32 5.72
N LEU A 242 15.64 -15.15 6.76
CA LEU A 242 15.39 -14.73 8.14
C LEU A 242 16.46 -13.78 8.69
N GLU A 243 17.63 -13.65 8.04
CA GLU A 243 18.72 -12.77 8.51
C GLU A 243 18.26 -11.33 8.68
N SER A 244 17.44 -10.84 7.74
CA SER A 244 16.86 -9.50 7.78
C SER A 244 15.94 -9.24 8.98
N LEU A 245 15.34 -10.29 9.58
CA LEU A 245 14.45 -10.11 10.74
C LEU A 245 15.21 -9.70 12.01
N ASN A 246 16.54 -9.88 12.04
CA ASN A 246 17.37 -9.41 13.14
C ASN A 246 17.37 -7.87 13.26
N ASP A 247 16.95 -7.15 12.22
CA ASP A 247 16.81 -5.69 12.26
C ASP A 247 15.59 -5.24 13.08
N ILE A 248 14.58 -6.10 13.25
CA ILE A 248 13.38 -5.82 14.05
C ILE A 248 13.68 -6.05 15.54
N LYS A 249 14.19 -5.02 16.21
CA LYS A 249 14.62 -5.13 17.62
C LYS A 249 13.51 -5.44 18.61
N ASN A 250 12.26 -5.23 18.23
CA ASN A 250 11.08 -5.50 19.05
C ASN A 250 10.45 -6.86 18.78
N LEU A 251 10.97 -7.65 17.83
CA LEU A 251 10.40 -8.96 17.49
C LEU A 251 10.61 -9.94 18.65
N LYS A 252 9.51 -10.29 19.30
CA LYS A 252 9.45 -11.18 20.47
C LYS A 252 9.11 -12.60 20.10
N LYS A 253 8.29 -12.82 19.05
CA LYS A 253 7.86 -14.15 18.64
C LYS A 253 7.91 -14.32 17.12
N LEU A 254 8.41 -15.47 16.71
CA LEU A 254 8.38 -15.94 15.33
C LEU A 254 7.76 -17.34 15.29
N TYR A 255 6.63 -17.46 14.60
CA TYR A 255 5.95 -18.74 14.40
C TYR A 255 6.38 -19.35 13.06
N LEU A 256 6.90 -20.58 13.11
CA LEU A 256 7.42 -21.38 12.00
C LEU A 256 6.80 -22.78 11.94
N GLU A 257 5.60 -22.95 12.51
CA GLU A 257 4.92 -24.25 12.52
C GLU A 257 4.67 -24.71 11.08
N LYS A 258 4.98 -25.98 10.79
CA LYS A 258 4.75 -26.59 9.46
C LYS A 258 5.39 -25.82 8.29
N VAL A 259 6.48 -25.09 8.54
CA VAL A 259 7.25 -24.46 7.46
C VAL A 259 8.07 -25.51 6.72
N LYS A 260 8.03 -25.45 5.39
CA LYS A 260 8.88 -26.26 4.52
C LYS A 260 10.13 -25.50 4.12
N ILE A 261 11.25 -26.20 3.94
CA ILE A 261 12.45 -25.61 3.35
C ILE A 261 12.21 -25.48 1.84
N ALA A 262 12.36 -24.27 1.30
CA ALA A 262 12.07 -23.97 -0.09
C ALA A 262 12.83 -24.90 -1.06
N PHE A 263 12.13 -25.37 -2.10
CA PHE A 263 12.60 -26.36 -3.08
C PHE A 263 12.93 -27.75 -2.54
N THR A 264 12.49 -28.06 -1.32
CA THR A 264 12.58 -29.41 -0.75
C THR A 264 11.19 -29.89 -0.33
N GLU A 265 11.06 -31.18 -0.02
CA GLU A 265 9.87 -31.72 0.63
C GLU A 265 10.00 -31.74 2.17
N ASP A 266 11.12 -31.24 2.68
CA ASP A 266 11.48 -31.31 4.09
C ASP A 266 10.86 -30.15 4.86
N TYR A 267 10.33 -30.47 6.04
CA TYR A 267 9.95 -29.46 7.04
C TYR A 267 11.18 -29.04 7.84
N LEU A 268 11.15 -27.87 8.49
CA LEU A 268 12.21 -27.48 9.41
C LEU A 268 12.46 -28.57 10.45
N SER A 269 13.69 -29.06 10.51
CA SER A 269 14.14 -29.99 11.54
C SER A 269 14.68 -29.23 12.75
N SER A 270 15.09 -29.97 13.78
CA SER A 270 15.72 -29.39 14.97
C SER A 270 17.03 -28.66 14.67
N ASP A 271 17.78 -29.09 13.64
CA ASP A 271 19.05 -28.48 13.28
C ASP A 271 18.83 -27.10 12.64
N GLU A 272 17.90 -26.97 11.69
CA GLU A 272 17.52 -25.66 11.14
C GLU A 272 16.97 -24.74 12.22
N LEU A 273 16.14 -25.26 13.14
CA LEU A 273 15.59 -24.45 14.23
C LEU A 273 16.66 -23.91 15.16
N ASN A 274 17.75 -24.65 15.40
CA ASN A 274 18.87 -24.15 16.18
C ASN A 274 19.58 -22.99 15.47
N VAL A 275 19.76 -23.08 14.15
CA VAL A 275 20.31 -21.97 13.33
C VAL A 275 19.43 -20.72 13.45
N VAL A 276 18.10 -20.87 13.39
CA VAL A 276 17.18 -19.73 13.55
C VAL A 276 17.26 -19.11 14.95
N LYS A 277 17.38 -19.94 16.00
CA LYS A 277 17.54 -19.46 17.37
C LYS A 277 18.85 -18.71 17.59
N GLU A 278 19.93 -19.14 16.95
CA GLU A 278 21.21 -18.43 16.98
C GLU A 278 21.13 -17.09 16.24
N LEU A 279 20.39 -17.05 15.13
CA LEU A 279 20.20 -15.85 14.32
C LEU A 279 19.33 -14.79 15.01
N LEU A 280 18.29 -15.24 15.74
CA LEU A 280 17.32 -14.39 16.42
C LEU A 280 17.31 -14.68 17.93
N PRO A 281 18.41 -14.41 18.66
CA PRO A 281 18.59 -14.89 20.04
C PRO A 281 17.65 -14.25 21.07
N ASN A 282 17.00 -13.14 20.72
CA ASN A 282 16.04 -12.43 21.57
C ASN A 282 14.57 -12.71 21.18
N CYS A 283 14.34 -13.59 20.20
CA CYS A 283 13.02 -13.94 19.69
C CYS A 283 12.66 -15.37 20.12
N GLU A 284 11.46 -15.55 20.66
CA GLU A 284 10.88 -16.87 20.93
C GLU A 284 10.46 -17.52 19.60
N ILE A 285 11.11 -18.64 19.26
CA ILE A 285 10.79 -19.41 18.05
C ILE A 285 9.78 -20.51 18.42
N ILE A 286 8.60 -20.46 17.79
CA ILE A 286 7.50 -21.42 17.98
C ILE A 286 7.38 -22.24 16.69
N ALA A 287 7.68 -23.53 16.74
CA ALA A 287 7.78 -24.40 15.56
C ALA A 287 7.26 -25.81 15.82
#